data_AF-A0A4Q4CYR0-F1
#
_entry.id   AF-A0A4Q4CYR0-F1
#
_cell.length_a   1.000
_cell.length_b   1.000
_cell.length_c   1.000
_cell.angle_alpha   90.00
_cell.angle_beta   90.00
_cell.angle_gamma   90.00
#
_symmetry.space_group_name_H-M   'P 1'
#
loop_
_entity.id
_entity.type
_entity.pdbx_description
1 polymer ?
#
loop_
_entity_poly.entity_id
_entity_poly.type
_entity_poly.pdbx_seq_one_letter_code
_entity_poly.pdbx_strand_id
1 'polypeptide(L)'
;TPEAAALHALLELVERDAAALWWRGGRRGRPVPLEDPAAAAAQALVQGLRQGAGRRRSWLLDLTTDLGVPVLAAISTEADGRGFCCGLAARPGRARAAEAAVREMAQMEMAHAVVLAKQREAGAAALNARDHALLARYQGLDAAGCILLHPHGAAAMTADLPELPAEALAALIGRLHEQGIPVLARDLTRPELGVPVMRMLCPGLAVEPGRVIGERLAACQAETGSGDCHHGGIALL
;
A
#
# COMPACT_ATOMS: atom_id res chain seq x y z
N THR A 1 -19.47 -10.89 7.17
CA THR A 1 -20.70 -10.14 7.52
C THR A 1 -20.66 -8.78 6.84
N PRO A 2 -21.77 -8.02 6.78
CA PRO A 2 -21.76 -6.64 6.28
C PRO A 2 -20.71 -5.75 6.96
N GLU A 3 -20.51 -5.88 8.27
CA GLU A 3 -19.52 -5.12 9.05
C GLU A 3 -18.09 -5.46 8.62
N ALA A 4 -17.80 -6.74 8.38
CA ALA A 4 -16.48 -7.14 7.87
C ALA A 4 -16.22 -6.61 6.45
N ALA A 5 -17.24 -6.60 5.58
CA ALA A 5 -17.13 -6.03 4.24
C ALA A 5 -16.95 -4.49 4.29
N ALA A 6 -17.70 -3.80 5.15
CA ALA A 6 -17.57 -2.36 5.37
C ALA A 6 -16.21 -1.99 5.96
N LEU A 7 -15.72 -2.74 6.96
CA LEU A 7 -14.39 -2.55 7.53
C LEU A 7 -13.31 -2.74 6.48
N HIS A 8 -13.40 -3.81 5.69
CA HIS A 8 -12.42 -4.06 4.64
C HIS A 8 -12.39 -2.93 3.61
N ALA A 9 -13.55 -2.48 3.13
CA ALA A 9 -13.66 -1.37 2.19
C ALA A 9 -13.16 -0.04 2.78
N LEU A 10 -13.38 0.22 4.07
CA LEU A 10 -12.90 1.42 4.74
C LEU A 10 -11.37 1.39 4.98
N LEU A 11 -10.82 0.22 5.33
CA LEU A 11 -9.37 0.01 5.41
C LEU A 11 -8.71 0.23 4.05
N GLU A 12 -9.32 -0.25 2.96
CA GLU A 12 -8.82 0.02 1.61
C GLU A 12 -8.75 1.54 1.35
N LEU A 13 -9.78 2.32 1.70
CA LEU A 13 -9.74 3.77 1.54
C LEU A 13 -8.60 4.42 2.35
N VAL A 14 -8.33 3.94 3.56
CA VAL A 14 -7.21 4.42 4.40
C VAL A 14 -5.85 4.07 3.81
N GLU A 15 -5.70 2.86 3.27
CA GLU A 15 -4.50 2.44 2.54
C GLU A 15 -4.23 3.35 1.34
N ARG A 16 -5.29 3.68 0.59
CA ARG A 16 -5.22 4.53 -0.61
C ARG A 16 -4.89 5.98 -0.26
N ASP A 17 -5.40 6.50 0.86
CA ASP A 17 -5.02 7.81 1.41
C ASP A 17 -3.53 7.84 1.76
N ALA A 18 -3.07 6.88 2.56
CA ALA A 18 -1.67 6.78 2.95
C ALA A 18 -0.73 6.62 1.75
N ALA A 19 -1.12 5.80 0.75
CA ALA A 19 -0.39 5.64 -0.50
C ALA A 19 -0.29 6.95 -1.28
N ALA A 20 -1.38 7.71 -1.38
CA ALA A 20 -1.37 9.01 -2.03
C ALA A 20 -0.48 10.02 -1.31
N LEU A 21 -0.55 10.08 0.02
CA LEU A 21 0.27 10.98 0.85
C LEU A 21 1.75 10.61 0.79
N TRP A 22 2.08 9.32 0.74
CA TRP A 22 3.45 8.83 0.58
C TRP A 22 3.99 9.13 -0.81
N TRP A 23 3.32 8.62 -1.85
CA TRP A 23 3.86 8.59 -3.20
C TRP A 23 3.72 9.93 -3.91
N ARG A 24 2.51 10.47 -4.02
CA ARG A 24 2.24 11.77 -4.67
C ARG A 24 2.50 12.95 -3.73
N GLY A 25 2.22 12.73 -2.45
CA GLY A 25 2.35 13.74 -1.41
C GLY A 25 3.77 13.86 -0.85
N GLY A 26 4.72 12.99 -1.21
CA GLY A 26 6.12 13.09 -0.79
C GLY A 26 6.38 12.80 0.69
N ARG A 27 5.37 12.36 1.46
CA ARG A 27 5.55 12.04 2.89
C ARG A 27 6.36 10.77 3.04
N ARG A 28 7.55 10.87 3.62
CA ARG A 28 8.43 9.70 3.79
C ARG A 28 7.87 8.71 4.81
N GLY A 29 7.99 7.41 4.51
CA GLY A 29 7.63 6.35 5.44
C GLY A 29 8.59 6.25 6.63
N ARG A 30 8.09 5.79 7.77
CA ARG A 30 8.86 5.61 9.00
C ARG A 30 9.54 4.24 9.05
N PRO A 31 10.63 4.07 9.83
CA PRO A 31 11.24 2.76 10.03
C PRO A 31 10.31 1.83 10.83
N VAL A 32 10.35 0.54 10.50
CA VAL A 32 9.75 -0.55 11.29
C VAL A 32 10.87 -1.19 12.11
N PRO A 33 10.85 -1.09 13.46
CA PRO A 33 11.84 -1.72 14.33
C PRO A 33 11.91 -3.24 14.15
N LEU A 34 13.07 -3.85 14.45
CA LEU A 34 13.22 -5.30 14.32
C LEU A 34 12.37 -6.08 15.34
N GLU A 35 12.09 -5.45 16.48
CA GLU A 35 11.27 -5.97 17.56
C GLU A 35 9.76 -5.80 17.28
N ASP A 36 9.40 -5.06 16.21
CA ASP A 36 8.00 -4.90 15.81
C ASP A 36 7.46 -6.22 15.24
N PRO A 37 6.27 -6.67 15.65
CA PRO A 37 5.66 -7.89 15.11
C PRO A 37 5.46 -7.82 13.58
N ALA A 38 5.35 -6.64 12.99
CA ALA A 38 5.36 -6.45 11.54
C ALA A 38 6.66 -6.93 10.88
N ALA A 39 7.82 -6.64 11.48
CA ALA A 39 9.12 -7.06 10.94
C ALA A 39 9.25 -8.58 10.96
N ALA A 40 8.90 -9.21 12.08
CA ALA A 40 8.93 -10.68 12.22
C ALA A 40 7.97 -11.37 11.24
N ALA A 41 6.73 -10.90 11.12
CA ALA A 41 5.73 -11.48 10.22
C ALA A 41 6.13 -11.35 8.75
N ALA A 42 6.62 -10.17 8.34
CA ALA A 42 7.11 -9.96 6.98
C ALA A 42 8.33 -10.81 6.66
N GLN A 43 9.31 -10.89 7.57
CA GLN A 43 10.51 -11.70 7.37
C GLN A 43 10.15 -13.18 7.18
N ALA A 44 9.33 -13.74 8.07
CA ALA A 44 8.90 -15.13 7.98
C ALA A 44 8.20 -15.43 6.64
N LEU A 45 7.31 -14.54 6.21
CA LEU A 45 6.56 -14.71 4.97
C LEU A 45 7.45 -14.57 3.73
N VAL A 46 8.35 -13.58 3.68
CA VAL A 46 9.32 -13.42 2.57
C VAL A 46 10.21 -14.66 2.46
N GLN A 47 10.71 -15.17 3.59
CA GLN A 47 11.52 -16.39 3.61
C GLN A 47 10.74 -17.60 3.09
N GLY A 48 9.49 -17.78 3.52
CA GLY A 48 8.63 -18.87 3.08
C GLY A 48 8.27 -18.80 1.58
N LEU A 49 7.98 -17.60 1.07
CA LEU A 49 7.63 -17.40 -0.34
C LEU A 49 8.83 -17.58 -1.27
N ARG A 50 10.02 -17.13 -0.86
CA ARG A 50 11.23 -17.20 -1.69
C ARG A 50 11.97 -18.52 -1.55
N GLN A 51 11.90 -19.20 -0.40
CA GLN A 51 12.63 -20.45 -0.12
C GLN A 51 14.15 -20.35 -0.43
N GLY A 52 14.74 -19.16 -0.27
CA GLY A 52 16.14 -18.89 -0.63
C GLY A 52 16.39 -18.69 -2.14
N ALA A 53 15.37 -18.78 -2.98
CA ALA A 53 15.42 -18.45 -4.40
C ALA A 53 15.23 -16.94 -4.63
N GLY A 54 16.12 -16.33 -5.41
CA GLY A 54 16.08 -14.91 -5.76
C GLY A 54 16.83 -14.02 -4.78
N ARG A 55 17.72 -13.16 -5.31
CA ARG A 55 18.55 -12.21 -4.53
C ARG A 55 17.91 -10.82 -4.46
N ARG A 56 16.59 -10.78 -4.23
CA ARG A 56 15.86 -9.52 -4.09
C ARG A 56 16.01 -8.99 -2.66
N ARG A 57 16.27 -7.70 -2.55
CA ARG A 57 16.24 -6.98 -1.27
C ARG A 57 14.80 -6.61 -0.97
N SER A 58 14.41 -6.70 0.30
CA SER A 58 13.07 -6.33 0.76
C SER A 58 13.12 -5.67 2.11
N TRP A 59 12.26 -4.68 2.30
CA TRP A 59 12.10 -3.98 3.57
C TRP A 59 10.68 -3.42 3.69
N LEU A 60 10.34 -2.99 4.90
CA LEU A 60 9.06 -2.37 5.20
C LEU A 60 9.22 -0.87 5.43
N LEU A 61 8.18 -0.13 5.07
CA LEU A 61 7.94 1.23 5.53
C LEU A 61 6.61 1.28 6.28
N ASP A 62 6.59 2.04 7.37
CA ASP A 62 5.36 2.41 8.05
C ASP A 62 4.81 3.72 7.48
N LEU A 63 3.64 3.62 6.83
CA LEU A 63 2.92 4.72 6.21
C LEU A 63 1.71 5.18 7.05
N THR A 64 1.62 4.73 8.30
CA THR A 64 0.52 5.08 9.19
C THR A 64 0.39 6.60 9.32
N THR A 65 -0.81 7.10 9.03
CA THR A 65 -1.15 8.51 9.03
C THR A 65 -1.78 8.93 10.37
N ASP A 66 -2.22 10.18 10.44
CA ASP A 66 -3.04 10.75 11.52
C ASP A 66 -4.35 9.98 11.78
N LEU A 67 -4.80 9.12 10.85
CA LEU A 67 -5.97 8.26 11.03
C LEU A 67 -5.71 7.11 12.03
N GLY A 68 -4.44 6.87 12.38
CA GLY A 68 -4.05 5.90 13.40
C GLY A 68 -4.32 4.44 13.01
N VAL A 69 -4.48 4.12 11.74
CA VAL A 69 -4.62 2.74 11.27
C VAL A 69 -3.26 2.25 10.76
N PRO A 70 -2.79 1.06 11.17
CA PRO A 70 -1.59 0.46 10.60
C PRO A 70 -1.65 0.37 9.09
N VAL A 71 -0.82 1.14 8.39
CA VAL A 71 -0.59 1.03 6.94
C VAL A 71 0.87 0.74 6.68
N LEU A 72 1.16 -0.41 6.10
CA LEU A 72 2.53 -0.87 5.84
C LEU A 72 2.73 -0.99 4.33
N ALA A 73 3.89 -0.54 3.86
CA ALA A 73 4.36 -0.83 2.51
C ALA A 73 5.52 -1.82 2.56
N ALA A 74 5.41 -2.91 1.80
CA ALA A 74 6.51 -3.82 1.55
C ALA A 74 7.13 -3.49 0.20
N ILE A 75 8.43 -3.23 0.19
CA ILE A 75 9.17 -2.86 -1.02
C ILE A 75 10.13 -4.00 -1.34
N SER A 76 10.31 -4.26 -2.64
CA SER A 76 11.38 -5.12 -3.11
C SER A 76 12.08 -4.58 -4.35
N THR A 77 13.39 -4.79 -4.41
CA THR A 77 14.21 -4.50 -5.58
C THR A 77 15.21 -5.63 -5.81
N GLU A 78 15.82 -5.63 -6.99
CA GLU A 78 17.06 -6.36 -7.24
C GLU A 78 18.22 -5.77 -6.41
N ALA A 79 19.36 -6.46 -6.42
CA ALA A 79 20.55 -6.08 -5.67
C ALA A 79 21.12 -4.72 -6.09
N ASP A 80 20.92 -4.31 -7.34
CA ASP A 80 21.36 -3.03 -7.89
C ASP A 80 20.40 -1.87 -7.58
N GLY A 81 19.24 -2.14 -6.97
CA GLY A 81 18.22 -1.13 -6.63
C GLY A 81 17.13 -0.93 -7.67
N ARG A 82 17.20 -1.64 -8.80
CA ARG A 82 16.17 -1.64 -9.86
C ARG A 82 15.14 -2.74 -9.64
N GLY A 83 14.20 -2.87 -10.57
CA GLY A 83 13.18 -3.93 -10.51
C GLY A 83 12.21 -3.70 -9.37
N PHE A 84 11.75 -2.46 -9.22
CA PHE A 84 10.88 -2.05 -8.12
C PHE A 84 9.55 -2.82 -8.13
N CYS A 85 9.25 -3.44 -6.99
CA CYS A 85 7.95 -4.01 -6.66
C CYS A 85 7.50 -3.45 -5.31
N CYS A 86 6.20 -3.23 -5.14
CA CYS A 86 5.63 -2.84 -3.87
C CYS A 86 4.29 -3.53 -3.62
N GLY A 87 3.94 -3.69 -2.36
CA GLY A 87 2.61 -4.00 -1.89
C GLY A 87 2.26 -3.12 -0.70
N LEU A 88 0.99 -2.79 -0.54
CA LEU A 88 0.52 -1.91 0.53
C LEU A 88 -0.65 -2.57 1.24
N ALA A 89 -0.78 -2.33 2.54
CA ALA A 89 -1.94 -2.84 3.26
C ALA A 89 -2.27 -2.00 4.47
N ALA A 90 -3.54 -1.61 4.58
CA ALA A 90 -4.15 -1.22 5.85
C ALA A 90 -4.82 -2.44 6.50
N ARG A 91 -4.49 -2.74 7.76
CA ARG A 91 -5.17 -3.80 8.54
C ARG A 91 -5.38 -3.36 9.99
N PRO A 92 -6.29 -4.02 10.74
CA PRO A 92 -6.48 -3.74 12.16
C PRO A 92 -5.20 -3.80 12.97
N GLY A 93 -4.28 -4.71 12.62
CA GLY A 93 -3.00 -4.84 13.32
C GLY A 93 -1.78 -4.88 12.40
N ARG A 94 -0.65 -4.43 12.94
CA ARG A 94 0.60 -4.22 12.18
C ARG A 94 1.15 -5.49 11.53
N ALA A 95 1.14 -6.62 12.24
CA ALA A 95 1.58 -7.91 11.70
C ALA A 95 0.74 -8.33 10.48
N ARG A 96 -0.59 -8.22 10.59
CA ARG A 96 -1.51 -8.55 9.49
C ARG A 96 -1.34 -7.60 8.30
N ALA A 97 -1.08 -6.31 8.56
CA ALA A 97 -0.78 -5.34 7.50
C ALA A 97 0.54 -5.69 6.79
N ALA A 98 1.60 -5.98 7.54
CA ALA A 98 2.89 -6.37 6.97
C ALA A 98 2.79 -7.63 6.10
N GLU A 99 2.11 -8.67 6.58
CA GLU A 99 1.89 -9.87 5.77
C GLU A 99 1.10 -9.59 4.48
N ALA A 100 0.02 -8.81 4.58
CA ALA A 100 -0.79 -8.46 3.41
C ALA A 100 0.02 -7.66 2.38
N ALA A 101 0.80 -6.66 2.83
CA ALA A 101 1.69 -5.90 1.99
C ALA A 101 2.76 -6.80 1.31
N VAL A 102 3.33 -7.77 2.04
CA VAL A 102 4.27 -8.74 1.47
C VAL A 102 3.61 -9.64 0.43
N ARG A 103 2.36 -10.09 0.64
CA ARG A 103 1.62 -10.89 -0.35
C ARG A 103 1.40 -10.10 -1.64
N GLU A 104 1.01 -8.83 -1.55
CA GLU A 104 0.84 -7.97 -2.72
C GLU A 104 2.16 -7.70 -3.44
N MET A 105 3.23 -7.41 -2.69
CA MET A 105 4.57 -7.24 -3.25
C MET A 105 5.01 -8.49 -4.02
N ALA A 106 4.78 -9.69 -3.47
CA ALA A 106 5.11 -10.96 -4.12
C ALA A 106 4.25 -11.22 -5.36
N GLN A 107 2.96 -10.86 -5.33
CA GLN A 107 2.10 -10.93 -6.51
C GLN A 107 2.63 -10.02 -7.64
N MET A 108 3.13 -8.84 -7.30
CA MET A 108 3.77 -7.94 -8.26
C MET A 108 5.07 -8.55 -8.82
N GLU A 109 5.93 -9.12 -7.97
CA GLU A 109 7.14 -9.85 -8.42
C GLU A 109 6.80 -10.97 -9.43
N MET A 110 5.77 -11.77 -9.13
CA MET A 110 5.30 -12.82 -10.04
C MET A 110 4.78 -12.26 -11.36
N ALA A 111 4.00 -11.17 -11.32
CA ALA A 111 3.51 -10.51 -12.53
C ALA A 111 4.66 -10.02 -13.43
N HIS A 112 5.71 -9.44 -12.84
CA HIS A 112 6.90 -9.04 -13.60
C HIS A 112 7.64 -10.24 -14.20
N ALA A 113 7.81 -11.32 -13.44
CA ALA A 113 8.45 -12.53 -13.95
C ALA A 113 7.72 -13.10 -15.18
N VAL A 114 6.38 -13.10 -15.16
CA VAL A 114 5.54 -13.52 -16.30
C VAL A 114 5.74 -12.60 -17.51
N VAL A 115 5.71 -11.28 -17.32
CA VAL A 115 5.90 -10.31 -18.42
C VAL A 115 7.31 -10.41 -19.01
N LEU A 116 8.34 -10.57 -18.18
CA LEU A 116 9.72 -10.75 -18.64
C LEU A 116 9.92 -12.07 -19.40
N ALA A 117 9.27 -13.15 -18.96
CA ALA A 117 9.29 -14.43 -19.68
C ALA A 117 8.61 -14.29 -21.05
N LYS A 118 7.42 -13.68 -21.09
CA LYS A 118 6.70 -13.38 -22.33
C LYS A 118 7.54 -12.55 -23.30
N GLN A 119 8.23 -11.51 -22.81
CA GLN A 119 9.12 -10.69 -23.64
C GLN A 119 10.30 -11.48 -24.19
N ARG A 120 10.88 -12.40 -23.40
CA ARG A 120 11.98 -13.27 -23.84
C ARG A 120 11.55 -14.28 -24.91
N GLU A 121 10.35 -14.84 -24.79
CA GLU A 121 9.85 -15.89 -25.68
C GLU A 121 9.25 -15.35 -26.97
N ALA A 122 8.46 -14.27 -26.89
CA ALA A 122 7.67 -13.75 -28.00
C ALA A 122 8.13 -12.36 -28.48
N GLY A 123 9.17 -11.79 -27.86
CA GLY A 123 9.69 -10.46 -28.17
C GLY A 123 8.85 -9.31 -27.60
N ALA A 124 9.39 -8.09 -27.68
CA ALA A 124 8.75 -6.90 -27.15
C ALA A 124 7.43 -6.53 -27.84
N ALA A 125 7.25 -6.92 -29.11
CA ALA A 125 6.03 -6.63 -29.88
C ALA A 125 4.80 -7.43 -29.40
N ALA A 126 4.99 -8.50 -28.63
CA ALA A 126 3.91 -9.31 -28.06
C ALA A 126 3.31 -8.71 -26.77
N LEU A 127 3.92 -7.65 -26.24
CA LEU A 127 3.50 -7.02 -25.00
C LEU A 127 2.28 -6.12 -25.22
N ASN A 128 1.31 -6.21 -24.33
CA ASN A 128 0.14 -5.32 -24.35
C ASN A 128 0.42 -4.05 -23.53
N ALA A 129 -0.53 -3.10 -23.52
CA ALA A 129 -0.38 -1.85 -22.78
C ALA A 129 -0.14 -2.05 -21.26
N ARG A 130 -0.73 -3.09 -20.66
CA ARG A 130 -0.53 -3.42 -19.24
C ARG A 130 0.87 -3.96 -18.97
N ASP A 131 1.37 -4.82 -19.85
CA ASP A 131 2.74 -5.34 -19.79
C ASP A 131 3.75 -4.19 -19.85
N HIS A 132 3.53 -3.23 -20.76
CA HIS A 132 4.36 -2.04 -20.88
C HIS A 132 4.32 -1.15 -19.63
N ALA A 133 3.13 -0.88 -19.08
CA ALA A 133 2.99 -0.11 -17.85
C ALA A 133 3.67 -0.80 -16.65
N LEU A 134 3.61 -2.13 -16.60
CA LEU A 134 4.29 -2.93 -15.59
C LEU A 134 5.82 -2.83 -15.74
N LEU A 135 6.36 -3.01 -16.95
CA LEU A 135 7.81 -2.88 -17.20
C LEU A 135 8.33 -1.47 -16.96
N ALA A 136 7.57 -0.43 -17.33
CA ALA A 136 7.94 0.95 -17.11
C ALA A 136 8.18 1.25 -15.63
N ARG A 137 7.32 0.74 -14.73
CA ARG A 137 7.53 0.85 -13.28
C ARG A 137 8.71 0.02 -12.78
N TYR A 138 8.80 -1.22 -13.24
CA TYR A 138 9.88 -2.14 -12.85
C TYR A 138 11.27 -1.55 -13.16
N GLN A 139 11.42 -0.91 -14.31
CA GLN A 139 12.69 -0.42 -14.84
C GLN A 139 12.95 1.07 -14.54
N GLY A 140 11.87 1.85 -14.41
CA GLY A 140 11.92 3.31 -14.34
C GLY A 140 12.26 3.88 -12.96
N LEU A 141 12.30 3.05 -11.93
CA LEU A 141 12.65 3.47 -10.57
C LEU A 141 14.00 2.87 -10.14
N ASP A 142 14.88 3.74 -9.65
CA ASP A 142 16.08 3.36 -8.91
C ASP A 142 15.86 3.68 -7.43
N ALA A 143 15.86 2.64 -6.59
CA ALA A 143 15.68 2.81 -5.17
C ALA A 143 16.74 3.70 -4.54
N ALA A 144 17.98 3.71 -5.03
CA ALA A 144 19.03 4.57 -4.46
C ALA A 144 18.72 6.07 -4.63
N GLY A 145 18.05 6.44 -5.74
CA GLY A 145 17.68 7.82 -6.03
C GLY A 145 16.33 8.27 -5.47
N CYS A 146 15.43 7.33 -5.13
CA CYS A 146 14.09 7.64 -4.64
C CYS A 146 14.04 7.64 -3.11
N ILE A 147 14.14 8.82 -2.49
CA ILE A 147 14.14 8.95 -1.01
C ILE A 147 12.85 8.48 -0.33
N LEU A 148 11.76 8.37 -1.09
CA LEU A 148 10.47 7.87 -0.60
C LEU A 148 10.51 6.38 -0.29
N LEU A 149 11.44 5.64 -0.89
CA LEU A 149 11.59 4.23 -0.61
C LEU A 149 12.41 3.97 0.66
N HIS A 150 13.03 4.99 1.26
CA HIS A 150 13.88 4.84 2.43
C HIS A 150 13.23 5.41 3.68
N PRO A 151 13.32 4.71 4.83
CA PRO A 151 12.69 5.16 6.06
C PRO A 151 13.26 6.50 6.53
N HIS A 152 12.42 7.28 7.21
CA HIS A 152 12.78 8.58 7.78
C HIS A 152 12.03 8.85 9.09
N GLY A 153 12.67 9.63 9.97
CA GLY A 153 12.10 9.98 11.27
C GLY A 153 12.16 8.84 12.27
N ALA A 154 11.39 8.99 13.35
CA ALA A 154 11.31 7.99 14.40
C ALA A 154 10.27 6.91 14.05
N ALA A 155 10.51 5.69 14.54
CA ALA A 155 9.47 4.68 14.59
C ALA A 155 8.30 5.17 15.45
N ALA A 156 7.09 4.81 15.05
CA ALA A 156 5.88 5.11 15.82
C ALA A 156 5.10 3.82 16.02
N MET A 157 4.71 3.55 17.25
CA MET A 157 3.76 2.49 17.54
C MET A 157 2.36 3.08 17.45
N THR A 158 1.52 2.40 16.67
CA THR A 158 0.10 2.70 16.58
C THR A 158 -0.66 1.55 17.19
N ALA A 159 -1.60 1.84 18.07
CA ALA A 159 -2.44 0.82 18.68
C ALA A 159 -3.30 0.14 17.61
N ASP A 160 -3.36 -1.18 17.68
CA ASP A 160 -4.20 -1.99 16.80
C ASP A 160 -5.69 -1.62 17.01
N LEU A 161 -6.47 -1.74 15.94
CA LEU A 161 -7.93 -1.71 16.04
C LEU A 161 -8.43 -2.98 16.73
N PRO A 162 -9.63 -2.95 17.32
CA PRO A 162 -10.28 -4.15 17.87
C PRO A 162 -10.28 -5.34 16.91
N GLU A 163 -10.26 -6.56 17.44
CA GLU A 163 -10.27 -7.76 16.60
C GLU A 163 -11.64 -8.00 15.94
N LEU A 164 -12.73 -7.65 16.64
CA LEU A 164 -14.09 -7.84 16.15
C LEU A 164 -14.41 -6.82 15.06
N PRO A 165 -14.87 -7.25 13.86
CA PRO A 165 -15.07 -6.33 12.73
C PRO A 165 -16.02 -5.17 13.01
N ALA A 166 -17.10 -5.40 13.77
CA ALA A 166 -18.06 -4.37 14.13
C ALA A 166 -17.43 -3.29 15.03
N GLU A 167 -16.62 -3.69 16.00
CA GLU A 167 -15.93 -2.77 16.92
C GLU A 167 -14.82 -2.00 16.20
N ALA A 168 -14.04 -2.67 15.36
CA ALA A 168 -13.02 -2.02 14.54
C ALA A 168 -13.63 -1.01 13.55
N LEU A 169 -14.76 -1.36 12.92
CA LEU A 169 -15.48 -0.46 12.05
C LEU A 169 -15.96 0.78 12.81
N ALA A 170 -16.59 0.60 13.97
CA ALA A 170 -17.06 1.71 14.81
C ALA A 170 -15.90 2.61 15.26
N ALA A 171 -14.77 2.02 15.69
CA ALA A 171 -13.59 2.77 16.09
C ALA A 171 -12.99 3.58 14.92
N LEU A 172 -12.90 3.00 13.73
CA LEU A 172 -12.38 3.69 12.55
C LEU A 172 -13.31 4.82 12.09
N ILE A 173 -14.62 4.60 12.10
CA ILE A 173 -15.61 5.66 11.82
C ILE A 173 -15.46 6.81 12.83
N GLY A 174 -15.27 6.50 14.12
CA GLY A 174 -15.03 7.50 15.17
C GLY A 174 -13.79 8.35 14.88
N ARG A 175 -12.66 7.72 14.54
CA ARG A 175 -11.42 8.45 14.20
C ARG A 175 -11.56 9.32 12.96
N LEU A 176 -12.23 8.83 11.92
CA LEU A 176 -12.52 9.63 10.72
C LEU A 176 -13.41 10.83 11.04
N HIS A 177 -14.41 10.63 11.90
CA HIS A 177 -15.29 11.71 12.36
C HIS A 177 -14.54 12.79 13.16
N GLU A 178 -13.62 12.40 14.04
CA GLU A 178 -12.75 13.32 14.79
C GLU A 178 -11.86 14.18 13.88
N GLN A 179 -11.49 13.66 12.71
CA GLN A 179 -10.76 14.38 11.66
C GLN A 179 -11.68 15.18 10.71
N GLY A 180 -12.99 15.20 10.96
CA GLY A 180 -13.96 15.88 10.11
C GLY A 180 -14.19 15.20 8.75
N ILE A 181 -13.81 13.93 8.60
CA ILE A 181 -13.93 13.18 7.33
C ILE A 181 -15.25 12.41 7.33
N PRO A 182 -16.22 12.76 6.45
CA PRO A 182 -17.49 12.06 6.40
C PRO A 182 -17.33 10.65 5.84
N VAL A 183 -18.08 9.69 6.40
CA VAL A 183 -18.15 8.30 5.94
C VAL A 183 -19.54 8.04 5.39
N LEU A 184 -19.61 7.65 4.12
CA LEU A 184 -20.86 7.22 3.47
C LEU A 184 -20.74 5.73 3.14
N ALA A 185 -21.83 4.99 3.33
CA ALA A 185 -21.90 3.56 3.08
C ALA A 185 -23.08 3.23 2.17
N ARG A 186 -22.87 2.28 1.25
CA ARG A 186 -23.91 1.68 0.43
C ARG A 186 -23.78 0.17 0.46
N ASP A 187 -24.84 -0.49 0.90
CA ASP A 187 -24.98 -1.93 0.76
C ASP A 187 -25.29 -2.29 -0.71
N LEU A 188 -24.47 -3.16 -1.27
CA LEU A 188 -24.58 -3.71 -2.63
C LEU A 188 -24.81 -5.23 -2.60
N THR A 189 -25.12 -5.79 -1.43
CA THR A 189 -25.39 -7.21 -1.24
C THR A 189 -26.55 -7.62 -2.12
N ARG A 190 -26.30 -8.62 -2.97
CA ARG A 190 -27.31 -9.28 -3.79
C ARG A 190 -27.85 -10.49 -3.02
N PRO A 191 -29.14 -10.50 -2.61
CA PRO A 191 -29.70 -11.59 -1.81
C PRO A 191 -29.48 -12.97 -2.42
N GLU A 192 -29.55 -13.07 -3.75
CA GLU A 192 -29.34 -14.30 -4.51
C GLU A 192 -27.90 -14.84 -4.46
N LEU A 193 -26.91 -14.01 -4.12
CA LEU A 193 -25.51 -14.43 -3.97
C LEU A 193 -25.15 -14.73 -2.50
N GLY A 194 -25.86 -14.14 -1.54
CA GLY A 194 -25.61 -14.36 -0.11
C GLY A 194 -24.26 -13.86 0.42
N VAL A 195 -23.47 -13.15 -0.38
CA VAL A 195 -22.16 -12.58 0.00
C VAL A 195 -22.31 -11.09 0.27
N PRO A 196 -21.99 -10.60 1.49
CA PRO A 196 -22.06 -9.18 1.80
C PRO A 196 -21.10 -8.34 0.96
N VAL A 197 -21.60 -7.26 0.36
CA VAL A 197 -20.79 -6.33 -0.45
C VAL A 197 -21.12 -4.90 -0.03
N MET A 198 -20.10 -4.16 0.42
CA MET A 198 -20.24 -2.78 0.89
C MET A 198 -19.39 -1.84 0.05
N ARG A 199 -19.97 -0.72 -0.39
CA ARG A 199 -19.25 0.40 -0.98
C ARG A 199 -19.14 1.52 0.05
N MET A 200 -17.92 1.83 0.45
CA MET A 200 -17.61 2.94 1.35
C MET A 200 -17.09 4.13 0.54
N LEU A 201 -17.40 5.35 0.98
CA LEU A 201 -16.91 6.60 0.39
C LEU A 201 -16.50 7.55 1.52
N CYS A 202 -15.31 8.14 1.39
CA CYS A 202 -14.77 9.14 2.31
C CYS A 202 -14.21 10.33 1.51
N PRO A 203 -15.04 11.30 1.09
CA PRO A 203 -14.63 12.40 0.21
C PRO A 203 -13.44 13.24 0.67
N GLY A 204 -13.12 13.23 1.98
CA GLY A 204 -11.96 13.92 2.53
C GLY A 204 -10.63 13.19 2.32
N LEU A 205 -10.64 11.89 2.04
CA LEU A 205 -9.43 11.08 1.83
C LEU A 205 -8.85 11.26 0.43
N ALA A 206 -7.52 11.26 0.35
CA ALA A 206 -6.83 11.17 -0.92
C ALA A 206 -6.96 9.75 -1.50
N VAL A 207 -6.86 9.62 -2.83
CA VAL A 207 -7.00 8.34 -3.53
C VAL A 207 -5.78 8.09 -4.42
N GLU A 208 -5.25 6.87 -4.35
CA GLU A 208 -4.18 6.37 -5.23
C GLU A 208 -4.57 5.02 -5.88
N PRO A 209 -4.58 4.90 -7.21
CA PRO A 209 -4.27 5.93 -8.19
C PRO A 209 -5.40 6.96 -8.28
N GLY A 210 -5.03 8.23 -8.47
CA GLY A 210 -5.99 9.31 -8.61
C GLY A 210 -5.37 10.56 -9.23
N ARG A 211 -6.20 11.41 -9.83
CA ARG A 211 -5.78 12.72 -10.36
C ARG A 211 -6.24 13.90 -9.53
N VAL A 212 -7.29 13.68 -8.72
CA VAL A 212 -7.83 14.71 -7.84
C VAL A 212 -6.81 15.02 -6.74
N ILE A 213 -6.63 16.31 -6.48
CA ILE A 213 -5.84 16.81 -5.36
C ILE A 213 -6.85 17.42 -4.38
N GLY A 214 -7.23 16.64 -3.37
CA GLY A 214 -8.04 17.12 -2.26
C GLY A 214 -7.19 17.85 -1.22
N GLU A 215 -7.85 18.42 -0.21
CA GLU A 215 -7.20 19.23 0.84
C GLU A 215 -6.07 18.49 1.55
N ARG A 216 -6.29 17.22 1.94
CA ARG A 216 -5.26 16.38 2.59
C ARG A 216 -4.00 16.22 1.74
N LEU A 217 -4.15 15.94 0.45
CA LEU A 217 -3.00 15.77 -0.45
C LEU A 217 -2.32 17.11 -0.74
N ALA A 218 -3.09 18.18 -0.94
CA ALA A 218 -2.56 19.53 -1.16
C ALA A 218 -1.71 20.00 0.03
N ALA A 219 -2.22 19.83 1.26
CA ALA A 219 -1.50 20.16 2.48
C ALA A 219 -0.18 19.37 2.59
N CYS A 220 -0.24 18.06 2.32
CA CYS A 220 0.95 17.22 2.29
C CYS A 220 1.99 17.71 1.27
N GLN A 221 1.58 18.03 0.05
CA GLN A 221 2.48 18.55 -0.99
C GLN A 221 3.08 19.91 -0.64
N ALA A 222 2.33 20.78 0.04
CA ALA A 222 2.83 22.06 0.53
C ALA A 222 3.92 21.87 1.61
N GLU A 223 3.80 20.83 2.44
CA GLU A 223 4.81 20.50 3.45
C GLU A 223 6.08 19.85 2.88
N THR A 224 5.94 19.02 1.86
CA THR A 224 7.02 18.12 1.41
C THR A 224 7.64 18.47 0.05
N GLY A 225 6.98 19.32 -0.75
CA GLY A 225 7.43 19.65 -2.11
C GLY A 225 7.00 18.66 -3.20
N SER A 226 5.97 17.84 -2.95
CA SER A 226 5.47 16.77 -3.84
C SER A 226 6.42 15.58 -4.01
N GLY A 227 5.86 14.38 -4.16
CA GLY A 227 6.65 13.17 -4.37
C GLY A 227 7.17 12.99 -5.80
N ASP A 228 6.60 13.69 -6.78
CA ASP A 228 6.98 13.59 -8.21
C ASP A 228 8.47 13.86 -8.42
N CYS A 229 9.07 14.74 -7.61
CA CYS A 229 10.49 15.07 -7.67
C CYS A 229 11.41 13.91 -7.24
N HIS A 230 10.87 12.89 -6.56
CA HIS A 230 11.63 11.74 -6.04
C HIS A 230 11.49 10.50 -6.90
N HIS A 231 10.30 10.26 -7.46
CA HIS A 231 10.02 9.08 -8.28
C HIS A 231 9.94 9.37 -9.78
N GLY A 232 10.22 10.61 -10.21
CA GLY A 232 10.32 10.98 -11.62
C GLY A 232 9.02 10.78 -12.42
N GLY A 233 7.87 10.92 -11.76
CA GLY A 233 6.56 10.70 -12.38
C GLY A 233 6.18 9.23 -12.61
N ILE A 234 6.98 8.27 -12.12
CA ILE A 234 6.61 6.84 -12.15
C ILE A 234 5.39 6.61 -11.26
N ALA A 235 4.34 5.97 -11.80
CA ALA A 235 3.15 5.61 -11.05
C ALA A 235 3.43 4.49 -10.03
N LEU A 236 2.74 4.52 -8.88
CA LEU A 236 2.89 3.48 -7.86
C LEU A 236 2.23 2.16 -8.30
N LEU A 237 0.95 2.23 -8.72
CA LEU A 237 0.07 1.08 -8.99
C LEU A 237 -0.40 0.96 -10.44
#